data_AF-X8CFV0-F1
#
_entry.id   AF-X8CFV0-F1
#
_cell.length_a   1.000
_cell.length_b   1.000
_cell.length_c   1.000
_cell.angle_alpha   90.00
_cell.angle_beta   90.00
_cell.angle_gamma   90.00
#
_symmetry.space_group_name_H-M   'P 1'
#
loop_
_entity.id
_entity.type
_entity.pdbx_description
1 polymer ?
#
loop_
_entity_poly.entity_id
_entity_poly.type
_entity_poly.pdbx_seq_one_letter_code
_entity_poly.pdbx_strand_id
1 'polypeptide(L)'
;MIGLSIAAVVITLLMLWVGHAHRTHRITWLARLADKVGEKFHRPSWVALPVLVFTTSIICALFGFIWDVSWHIGNGRDPGPLANPAHYFIIIGLFGIFLGGMTAVVLPFEQPGPAAVRITRNWQAPVGGVLMAGCGLYALIGFPLDDIWHRIFGQDVTLWGPTHLMMIGGACFSLFAVLMLEREGEAQLGADVLHGAFITFLRYLSFGGMFIGLSVYQIEYDFGVEQFRLVLQPMMIAAAAALAAVAARITMGRGAALIAAVFAIALRGGVALLVGPILGPRSTGSPCISAPRSRSS
;
A
#
# COMPACT_ATOMS: atom_id res chain seq x y z
N MET A 1 -1.32 -9.64 24.56
CA MET A 1 -0.36 -10.50 23.83
C MET A 1 -0.95 -11.85 23.44
N ILE A 2 -1.41 -12.70 24.38
CA ILE A 2 -1.89 -14.06 24.08
C ILE A 2 -3.04 -14.10 23.05
N GLY A 3 -4.04 -13.22 23.17
CA GLY A 3 -5.18 -13.19 22.25
C GLY A 3 -4.81 -12.87 20.79
N LEU A 4 -3.87 -11.95 20.56
CA LEU A 4 -3.38 -11.61 19.22
C LEU A 4 -2.54 -12.73 18.62
N SER A 5 -1.72 -13.38 19.42
CA SER A 5 -0.95 -14.54 18.97
C SER A 5 -1.86 -15.70 18.56
N ILE A 6 -2.93 -15.97 19.32
CA ILE A 6 -3.93 -17.00 18.96
C ILE A 6 -4.66 -16.60 17.68
N ALA A 7 -5.14 -15.35 17.57
CA ALA A 7 -5.82 -14.88 16.36
C ALA A 7 -4.92 -14.98 15.13
N ALA A 8 -3.64 -14.59 15.24
CA ALA A 8 -2.67 -14.72 14.15
C ALA A 8 -2.49 -16.18 13.72
N VAL A 9 -2.31 -17.10 14.68
CA VAL A 9 -2.20 -18.55 14.38
C VAL A 9 -3.45 -19.06 13.68
N VAL A 10 -4.65 -18.71 14.17
CA VAL A 10 -5.92 -19.13 13.56
C VAL A 10 -6.04 -18.60 12.13
N ILE A 11 -5.73 -17.31 11.90
CA ILE A 11 -5.76 -16.70 10.57
C ILE A 11 -4.75 -17.38 9.64
N THR A 12 -3.53 -17.63 10.11
CA THR A 12 -2.50 -18.32 9.32
C THR A 12 -2.94 -19.75 8.95
N LEU A 13 -3.47 -20.51 9.90
CA LEU A 13 -3.98 -21.86 9.64
C LEU A 13 -5.15 -21.85 8.66
N LEU A 14 -6.06 -20.89 8.78
CA LEU A 14 -7.17 -20.71 7.84
C LEU A 14 -6.67 -20.37 6.44
N MET A 15 -5.71 -19.44 6.30
CA MET A 15 -5.11 -19.10 5.00
C MET A 15 -4.40 -20.30 4.37
N LEU A 16 -3.62 -21.05 5.15
CA LEU A 16 -2.95 -22.27 4.68
C LEU A 16 -3.97 -23.33 4.26
N TRP A 17 -5.04 -23.49 5.03
CA TRP A 17 -6.13 -24.41 4.69
C TRP A 17 -6.84 -24.00 3.39
N VAL A 18 -7.20 -22.71 3.23
CA VAL A 18 -7.82 -22.21 1.99
C VAL A 18 -6.90 -22.43 0.79
N GLY A 19 -5.61 -22.08 0.93
CA GLY A 19 -4.63 -22.27 -0.13
C GLY A 19 -4.44 -23.74 -0.50
N HIS A 20 -4.27 -24.62 0.48
CA HIS A 20 -4.15 -26.05 0.26
C HIS A 20 -5.42 -26.66 -0.36
N ALA A 21 -6.60 -26.29 0.14
CA ALA A 21 -7.88 -26.76 -0.37
C ALA A 21 -8.11 -26.32 -1.82
N HIS A 22 -7.75 -25.08 -2.18
CA HIS A 22 -7.81 -24.58 -3.56
C HIS A 22 -6.86 -25.36 -4.47
N ARG A 23 -5.60 -25.49 -4.07
CA ARG A 23 -4.57 -26.20 -4.85
C ARG A 23 -4.83 -27.70 -5.02
N THR A 24 -5.61 -28.31 -4.11
CA THR A 24 -6.04 -29.72 -4.20
C THR A 24 -7.44 -29.88 -4.79
N HIS A 25 -8.01 -28.83 -5.40
CA HIS A 25 -9.35 -28.81 -6.00
C HIS A 25 -10.49 -29.20 -5.05
N ARG A 26 -10.30 -29.10 -3.73
CA ARG A 26 -11.32 -29.40 -2.71
C ARG A 26 -12.35 -28.28 -2.56
N ILE A 27 -11.99 -27.06 -2.94
CA ILE A 27 -12.89 -25.90 -2.97
C ILE A 27 -12.93 -25.29 -4.36
N THR A 28 -14.09 -24.76 -4.74
CA THR A 28 -14.30 -24.08 -6.04
C THR A 28 -14.77 -22.64 -5.87
N TRP A 29 -15.13 -22.22 -4.66
CA TRP A 29 -15.69 -20.89 -4.41
C TRP A 29 -14.66 -19.78 -4.65
N LEU A 30 -13.39 -20.01 -4.33
CA LEU A 30 -12.31 -19.04 -4.51
C LEU A 30 -12.05 -18.78 -6.01
N ALA A 31 -11.93 -19.86 -6.79
CA ALA A 31 -11.85 -19.78 -8.26
C ALA A 31 -13.06 -19.04 -8.83
N ARG A 32 -14.29 -19.46 -8.48
CA ARG A 32 -15.52 -18.83 -8.97
C ARG A 32 -15.62 -17.33 -8.64
N LEU A 33 -15.18 -16.92 -7.46
CA LEU A 33 -15.12 -15.50 -7.09
C LEU A 33 -14.09 -14.76 -7.95
N ALA A 34 -12.89 -15.32 -8.09
CA ALA A 34 -11.83 -14.73 -8.86
C ALA A 34 -12.18 -14.63 -10.36
N ASP A 35 -12.85 -15.63 -10.91
CA ASP A 35 -13.30 -15.67 -12.31
C ASP A 35 -14.39 -14.61 -12.57
N LYS A 36 -15.35 -14.45 -11.66
CA LYS A 36 -16.36 -13.37 -11.76
C LYS A 36 -15.73 -11.97 -11.78
N VAL A 37 -14.70 -11.76 -10.96
CA VAL A 37 -13.95 -10.50 -10.97
C VAL A 37 -13.13 -10.40 -12.27
N GLY A 38 -12.50 -11.49 -12.71
CA GLY A 38 -11.74 -11.57 -13.96
C GLY A 38 -12.57 -11.21 -15.19
N GLU A 39 -13.78 -11.74 -15.31
CA GLU A 39 -14.74 -11.42 -16.37
C GLU A 39 -15.08 -9.93 -16.38
N LYS A 40 -15.43 -9.36 -15.21
CA LYS A 40 -15.77 -7.93 -15.09
C LYS A 40 -14.60 -7.02 -15.46
N PHE A 41 -13.39 -7.41 -15.08
CA PHE A 41 -12.17 -6.62 -15.28
C PHE A 41 -11.45 -6.96 -16.59
N HIS A 42 -11.94 -7.94 -17.38
CA HIS A 42 -11.27 -8.44 -18.59
C HIS A 42 -9.77 -8.72 -18.35
N ARG A 43 -9.48 -9.41 -17.25
CA ARG A 43 -8.14 -9.77 -16.79
C ARG A 43 -8.14 -11.20 -16.25
N PRO A 44 -6.98 -11.89 -16.24
CA PRO A 44 -6.88 -13.20 -15.61
C PRO A 44 -7.32 -13.12 -14.15
N SER A 45 -8.00 -14.17 -13.66
CA SER A 45 -8.57 -14.18 -12.31
C SER A 45 -7.51 -14.03 -11.20
N TRP A 46 -6.30 -14.53 -11.44
CA TRP A 46 -5.13 -14.36 -10.59
C TRP A 46 -4.51 -12.95 -10.60
N VAL A 47 -5.01 -12.04 -11.44
CA VAL A 47 -4.66 -10.61 -11.42
C VAL A 47 -5.82 -9.79 -10.90
N ALA A 48 -7.03 -10.01 -11.44
CA ALA A 48 -8.18 -9.15 -11.18
C ALA A 48 -8.59 -9.10 -9.70
N LEU A 49 -8.73 -10.28 -9.07
CA LEU A 49 -9.09 -10.34 -7.64
C LEU A 49 -7.97 -9.78 -6.75
N PRO A 50 -6.69 -10.18 -6.91
CA PRO A 50 -5.57 -9.58 -6.18
C PRO A 50 -5.44 -8.07 -6.32
N VAL A 51 -5.59 -7.51 -7.52
CA VAL A 51 -5.54 -6.06 -7.74
C VAL A 51 -6.67 -5.36 -7.00
N LEU A 52 -7.90 -5.91 -7.04
CA LEU A 52 -9.03 -5.34 -6.28
C LEU A 52 -8.78 -5.38 -4.77
N VAL A 53 -8.31 -6.51 -4.24
CA VAL A 53 -7.94 -6.64 -2.82
C VAL A 53 -6.83 -5.65 -2.49
N PHE A 54 -5.79 -5.55 -3.33
CA PHE A 54 -4.69 -4.60 -3.16
C PHE A 54 -5.18 -3.16 -3.12
N THR A 55 -5.93 -2.70 -4.13
CA THR A 55 -6.37 -1.30 -4.25
C THR A 55 -7.23 -0.89 -3.07
N THR A 56 -8.17 -1.73 -2.64
CA THR A 56 -9.00 -1.44 -1.46
C THR A 56 -8.16 -1.38 -0.18
N SER A 57 -7.17 -2.26 -0.07
CA SER A 57 -6.32 -2.37 1.11
C SER A 57 -5.29 -1.24 1.23
N ILE A 58 -4.67 -0.81 0.13
CA ILE A 58 -3.72 0.31 0.14
C ILE A 58 -4.43 1.64 0.42
N ILE A 59 -5.67 1.82 -0.07
CA ILE A 59 -6.50 3.00 0.27
C ILE A 59 -6.86 2.99 1.75
N CYS A 60 -7.24 1.83 2.30
CA CYS A 60 -7.51 1.66 3.72
C CYS A 60 -6.28 1.98 4.58
N ALA A 61 -5.10 1.46 4.21
CA ALA A 61 -3.84 1.75 4.90
C ALA A 61 -3.45 3.23 4.80
N LEU A 62 -3.61 3.86 3.63
CA LEU A 62 -3.32 5.28 3.43
C LEU A 62 -4.21 6.17 4.32
N PHE A 63 -5.51 5.85 4.40
CA PHE A 63 -6.43 6.53 5.29
C PHE A 63 -5.99 6.39 6.76
N GLY A 64 -5.70 5.17 7.20
CA GLY A 64 -5.19 4.90 8.55
C GLY A 64 -3.91 5.68 8.84
N PHE A 65 -2.96 5.69 7.90
CA PHE A 65 -1.69 6.40 8.05
C PHE A 65 -1.85 7.90 8.20
N ILE A 66 -2.67 8.56 7.35
CA ILE A 66 -2.86 10.01 7.45
C ILE A 66 -3.56 10.38 8.76
N TRP A 67 -4.51 9.56 9.20
CA TRP A 67 -5.16 9.74 10.50
C TRP A 67 -4.16 9.55 11.66
N ASP A 68 -3.32 8.53 11.60
CA ASP A 68 -2.30 8.24 12.61
C ASP A 68 -1.31 9.39 12.80
N VAL A 69 -0.76 9.90 11.68
CA VAL A 69 0.13 11.07 11.69
C VAL A 69 -0.56 12.28 12.32
N SER A 70 -1.82 12.54 11.96
CA SER A 70 -2.60 13.65 12.51
C SER A 70 -2.85 13.50 14.02
N TRP A 71 -3.10 12.27 14.48
CA TRP A 71 -3.31 11.95 15.89
C TRP A 71 -2.04 12.20 16.72
N HIS A 72 -0.90 11.71 16.24
CA HIS A 72 0.39 11.84 16.94
C HIS A 72 0.87 13.28 17.06
N ILE A 73 0.61 14.12 16.05
CA ILE A 73 0.96 15.56 16.11
C ILE A 73 0.10 16.29 17.16
N GLY A 74 -1.16 15.89 17.34
CA GLY A 74 -2.10 16.58 18.23
C GLY A 74 -2.12 16.11 19.68
N ASN A 75 -2.17 14.80 19.89
CA ASN A 75 -2.44 14.18 21.20
C ASN A 75 -1.20 13.50 21.81
N GLY A 76 -0.09 13.44 21.08
CA GLY A 76 1.12 12.74 21.51
C GLY A 76 1.11 11.24 21.19
N ARG A 77 1.95 10.47 21.89
CA ARG A 77 2.25 9.06 21.56
C ARG A 77 1.36 8.08 22.32
N ASP A 78 1.06 6.98 21.64
CA ASP A 78 0.22 5.92 22.18
C ASP A 78 1.01 4.95 23.07
N PRO A 79 0.36 4.33 24.07
CA PRO A 79 1.00 3.35 24.97
C PRO A 79 1.30 2.00 24.31
N GLY A 80 0.91 1.79 23.04
CA GLY A 80 1.21 0.57 22.30
C GLY A 80 0.54 0.49 20.92
N PRO A 81 0.90 -0.51 20.11
CA PRO A 81 0.55 -0.60 18.68
C PRO A 81 -0.95 -0.79 18.39
N LEU A 82 -1.79 -1.04 19.38
CA LEU A 82 -3.24 -1.22 19.22
C LEU A 82 -4.08 -0.18 19.98
N ALA A 83 -3.43 0.81 20.58
CA ALA A 83 -4.10 1.84 21.35
C ALA A 83 -4.68 2.95 20.45
N ASN A 84 -4.20 3.09 19.22
CA ASN A 84 -4.74 4.02 18.23
C ASN A 84 -5.75 3.33 17.30
N PRO A 85 -7.00 3.83 17.20
CA PRO A 85 -7.95 3.40 16.17
C PRO A 85 -7.37 3.44 14.74
N ALA A 86 -6.49 4.39 14.43
CA ALA A 86 -5.85 4.53 13.13
C ALA A 86 -4.96 3.33 12.76
N HIS A 87 -4.29 2.73 13.75
CA HIS A 87 -3.43 1.56 13.53
C HIS A 87 -4.21 0.36 12.99
N TYR A 88 -5.48 0.18 13.36
CA TYR A 88 -6.29 -0.92 12.85
C TYR A 88 -6.49 -0.82 11.33
N PHE A 89 -6.70 0.39 10.80
CA PHE A 89 -6.81 0.61 9.36
C PHE A 89 -5.49 0.31 8.65
N ILE A 90 -4.35 0.70 9.24
CA ILE A 90 -3.03 0.38 8.68
C ILE A 90 -2.79 -1.13 8.69
N ILE A 91 -3.00 -1.81 9.81
CA ILE A 91 -2.77 -3.26 9.95
C ILE A 91 -3.69 -4.03 9.00
N ILE A 92 -4.98 -3.70 8.94
CA ILE A 92 -5.94 -4.35 8.02
C ILE A 92 -5.53 -4.10 6.57
N GLY A 93 -5.14 -2.87 6.21
CA GLY A 93 -4.68 -2.54 4.87
C GLY A 93 -3.39 -3.28 4.48
N LEU A 94 -2.38 -3.33 5.35
CA LEU A 94 -1.14 -4.07 5.08
C LEU A 94 -1.39 -5.59 5.01
N PHE A 95 -2.27 -6.12 5.87
CA PHE A 95 -2.71 -7.51 5.78
C PHE A 95 -3.44 -7.80 4.48
N GLY A 96 -4.28 -6.87 4.02
CA GLY A 96 -4.93 -6.96 2.72
C GLY A 96 -3.95 -6.95 1.55
N ILE A 97 -2.87 -6.16 1.60
CA ILE A 97 -1.78 -6.20 0.59
C ILE A 97 -1.12 -7.59 0.58
N PHE A 98 -0.76 -8.11 1.75
CA PHE A 98 -0.21 -9.47 1.87
C PHE A 98 -1.17 -10.53 1.31
N LEU A 99 -2.45 -10.44 1.67
CA LEU A 99 -3.50 -11.34 1.22
C LEU A 99 -3.72 -11.25 -0.30
N GLY A 100 -3.67 -10.06 -0.87
CA GLY A 100 -3.73 -9.84 -2.33
C GLY A 100 -2.59 -10.58 -3.03
N GLY A 101 -1.35 -10.39 -2.56
CA GLY A 101 -0.19 -11.10 -3.10
C GLY A 101 -0.29 -12.62 -2.96
N MET A 102 -0.69 -13.12 -1.79
CA MET A 102 -0.88 -14.56 -1.55
C MET A 102 -1.99 -15.15 -2.43
N THR A 103 -3.05 -14.37 -2.69
CA THR A 103 -4.13 -14.77 -3.59
C THR A 103 -3.63 -14.87 -5.03
N ALA A 104 -2.81 -13.93 -5.51
CA ALA A 104 -2.15 -14.00 -6.81
C ALA A 104 -1.23 -15.23 -6.94
N VAL A 105 -0.55 -15.59 -5.86
CA VAL A 105 0.37 -16.74 -5.80
C VAL A 105 -0.37 -18.09 -5.83
N VAL A 106 -1.54 -18.18 -5.20
CA VAL A 106 -2.29 -19.45 -5.02
C VAL A 106 -3.26 -19.74 -6.16
N LEU A 107 -3.88 -18.71 -6.74
CA LEU A 107 -4.95 -18.86 -7.73
C LEU A 107 -4.57 -19.64 -9.01
N PRO A 108 -3.44 -19.36 -9.69
CA PRO A 108 -3.19 -19.92 -11.03
C PRO A 108 -2.81 -21.40 -10.96
N PHE A 109 -3.60 -22.27 -11.59
CA PHE A 109 -3.28 -23.70 -11.72
C PHE A 109 -2.17 -23.95 -12.75
N GLU A 110 -2.20 -23.21 -13.84
CA GLU A 110 -1.21 -23.24 -14.91
C GLU A 110 -0.14 -22.15 -14.73
N GLN A 111 0.86 -22.13 -15.62
CA GLN A 111 1.97 -21.18 -15.54
C GLN A 111 1.48 -19.72 -15.73
N PRO A 112 1.65 -18.83 -14.73
CA PRO A 112 1.24 -17.44 -14.83
C PRO A 112 2.30 -16.61 -15.57
N GLY A 113 2.20 -16.57 -16.90
CA GLY A 113 3.07 -15.75 -17.75
C GLY A 113 4.51 -16.28 -17.91
N PRO A 114 5.33 -15.58 -18.71
CA PRO A 114 6.65 -16.07 -19.14
C PRO A 114 7.71 -16.02 -18.03
N ALA A 115 7.54 -15.18 -17.01
CA ALA A 115 8.52 -14.94 -15.95
C ALA A 115 8.16 -15.63 -14.62
N ALA A 116 7.22 -16.58 -14.63
CA ALA A 116 6.72 -17.21 -13.42
C ALA A 116 7.84 -17.85 -12.56
N VAL A 117 7.74 -17.67 -11.25
CA VAL A 117 8.63 -18.27 -10.27
C VAL A 117 8.15 -19.68 -9.94
N ARG A 118 9.03 -20.67 -10.04
CA ARG A 118 8.74 -22.05 -9.65
C ARG A 118 8.82 -22.20 -8.13
N ILE A 119 7.69 -22.50 -7.48
CA ILE A 119 7.64 -22.80 -6.04
C ILE A 119 7.84 -24.30 -5.80
N THR A 120 7.12 -25.14 -6.56
CA THR A 120 7.30 -26.60 -6.54
C THR A 120 7.30 -27.14 -7.98
N ARG A 121 7.44 -28.45 -8.16
CA ARG A 121 7.39 -29.08 -9.49
C ARG A 121 6.10 -28.77 -10.25
N ASN A 122 4.97 -28.64 -9.53
CA ASN A 122 3.63 -28.47 -10.11
C ASN A 122 2.99 -27.13 -9.68
N TRP A 123 3.79 -26.18 -9.19
CA TRP A 123 3.27 -24.89 -8.75
C TRP A 123 4.23 -23.77 -9.15
N GLN A 124 3.72 -22.85 -9.94
CA GLN A 124 4.40 -21.64 -10.36
C GLN A 124 3.55 -20.44 -9.96
N ALA A 125 4.20 -19.33 -9.63
CA ALA A 125 3.54 -18.12 -9.15
C ALA A 125 4.04 -16.88 -9.92
N PRO A 126 3.18 -15.87 -10.11
CA PRO A 126 3.58 -14.61 -10.74
C PRO A 126 4.58 -13.86 -9.85
N VAL A 127 5.57 -13.21 -10.44
CA VAL A 127 6.60 -12.47 -9.69
C VAL A 127 5.95 -11.29 -8.96
N GLY A 128 5.01 -10.59 -9.62
CA GLY A 128 4.28 -9.48 -9.01
C GLY A 128 3.52 -9.92 -7.75
N GLY A 129 2.92 -11.12 -7.76
CA GLY A 129 2.22 -11.67 -6.60
C GLY A 129 3.16 -12.01 -5.44
N VAL A 130 4.31 -12.63 -5.73
CA VAL A 130 5.33 -12.94 -4.73
C VAL A 130 5.89 -11.67 -4.09
N LEU A 131 6.23 -10.67 -4.92
CA LEU A 131 6.72 -9.37 -4.44
C LEU A 131 5.67 -8.65 -3.60
N MET A 132 4.40 -8.66 -4.01
CA MET A 132 3.31 -8.03 -3.27
C MET A 132 3.11 -8.68 -1.91
N ALA A 133 3.11 -10.02 -1.86
CA ALA A 133 3.03 -10.76 -0.59
C ALA A 133 4.24 -10.44 0.30
N GLY A 134 5.46 -10.46 -0.25
CA GLY A 134 6.67 -10.11 0.47
C GLY A 134 6.63 -8.69 1.05
N CYS A 135 6.18 -7.72 0.26
CA CYS A 135 6.03 -6.32 0.68
C CYS A 135 5.02 -6.15 1.82
N GLY A 136 3.84 -6.79 1.71
CA GLY A 136 2.83 -6.75 2.77
C GLY A 136 3.30 -7.42 4.06
N LEU A 137 3.95 -8.58 3.96
CA LEU A 137 4.53 -9.27 5.10
C LEU A 137 5.64 -8.46 5.76
N TYR A 138 6.55 -7.89 4.95
CA TYR A 138 7.62 -7.01 5.43
C TYR A 138 7.05 -5.81 6.19
N ALA A 139 6.02 -5.15 5.65
CA ALA A 139 5.37 -4.05 6.35
C ALA A 139 4.70 -4.51 7.67
N LEU A 140 4.01 -5.65 7.69
CA LEU A 140 3.34 -6.16 8.89
C LEU A 140 4.30 -6.52 10.01
N ILE A 141 5.48 -7.08 9.69
CA ILE A 141 6.53 -7.36 10.68
C ILE A 141 7.04 -6.05 11.32
N GLY A 142 6.86 -4.91 10.66
CA GLY A 142 7.25 -3.61 11.17
C GLY A 142 6.58 -3.28 12.50
N PHE A 143 5.29 -3.58 12.68
CA PHE A 143 4.54 -3.29 13.91
C PHE A 143 5.11 -3.93 15.19
N PRO A 144 5.32 -5.26 15.25
CA PRO A 144 5.92 -5.87 16.44
C PRO A 144 7.38 -5.46 16.62
N LEU A 145 8.13 -5.23 15.52
CA LEU A 145 9.51 -4.74 15.63
C LEU A 145 9.56 -3.30 16.15
N ASP A 146 8.58 -2.47 15.81
CA ASP A 146 8.43 -1.10 16.29
C ASP A 146 8.19 -1.05 17.80
N ASP A 147 7.29 -1.91 18.32
CA ASP A 147 7.08 -2.05 19.76
C ASP A 147 8.35 -2.53 20.50
N ILE A 148 9.10 -3.47 19.92
CA ILE A 148 10.38 -3.92 20.48
C ILE A 148 11.40 -2.78 20.46
N TRP A 149 11.51 -2.07 19.33
CA TRP A 149 12.42 -0.95 19.14
C TRP A 149 12.16 0.13 20.20
N HIS A 150 10.91 0.50 20.40
CA HIS A 150 10.52 1.50 21.39
C HIS A 150 10.81 1.10 22.83
N ARG A 151 10.75 -0.20 23.15
CA ARG A 151 11.11 -0.70 24.49
C ARG A 151 12.61 -0.65 24.76
N ILE A 152 13.44 -0.78 23.72
CA ILE A 152 14.90 -0.84 23.85
C ILE A 152 15.51 0.56 23.77
N PHE A 153 15.10 1.36 22.78
CA PHE A 153 15.73 2.63 22.43
C PHE A 153 14.92 3.87 22.82
N GLY A 154 13.65 3.68 23.21
CA GLY A 154 12.72 4.78 23.51
C GLY A 154 11.80 5.11 22.32
N GLN A 155 10.86 6.02 22.55
CA GLN A 155 9.86 6.38 21.55
C GLN A 155 10.45 7.34 20.50
N ASP A 156 10.49 6.88 19.24
CA ASP A 156 10.84 7.73 18.11
C ASP A 156 9.60 8.53 17.69
N VAL A 157 9.73 9.85 17.61
CA VAL A 157 8.65 10.73 17.13
C VAL A 157 8.65 10.91 15.61
N THR A 158 9.76 10.57 14.95
CA THR A 158 9.97 10.83 13.53
C THR A 158 9.60 9.63 12.67
N LEU A 159 9.13 9.92 11.46
CA LEU A 159 8.81 8.98 10.40
C LEU A 159 10.05 8.19 9.92
N TRP A 160 11.24 8.68 10.25
CA TRP A 160 12.52 8.12 9.85
C TRP A 160 13.05 7.02 10.79
N GLY A 161 12.28 6.67 11.82
CA GLY A 161 12.52 5.47 12.62
C GLY A 161 12.70 4.23 11.72
N PRO A 162 13.68 3.34 11.96
CA PRO A 162 13.96 2.19 11.09
C PRO A 162 12.74 1.31 10.80
N THR A 163 11.89 1.11 11.80
CA THR A 163 10.65 0.33 11.74
C THR A 163 9.55 1.05 10.98
N HIS A 164 9.41 2.37 11.13
CA HIS A 164 8.52 3.20 10.28
C HIS A 164 8.93 3.11 8.81
N LEU A 165 10.22 3.25 8.50
CA LEU A 165 10.74 3.09 7.13
C LEU A 165 10.49 1.68 6.58
N MET A 166 10.48 0.66 7.43
CA MET A 166 10.12 -0.71 7.06
C MET A 166 8.66 -0.80 6.60
N MET A 167 7.73 -0.26 7.41
CA MET A 167 6.29 -0.26 7.15
C MET A 167 5.93 0.55 5.91
N ILE A 168 6.45 1.78 5.83
CA ILE A 168 6.28 2.67 4.68
C ILE A 168 6.91 2.03 3.45
N GLY A 169 8.14 1.52 3.56
CA GLY A 169 8.84 0.86 2.47
C GLY A 169 8.05 -0.31 1.90
N GLY A 170 7.56 -1.22 2.73
CA GLY A 170 6.75 -2.35 2.27
C GLY A 170 5.47 -1.89 1.55
N ALA A 171 4.73 -0.93 2.11
CA ALA A 171 3.56 -0.35 1.43
C ALA A 171 3.94 0.31 0.10
N CYS A 172 5.02 1.08 0.06
CA CYS A 172 5.48 1.77 -1.15
C CYS A 172 5.95 0.81 -2.24
N PHE A 173 6.76 -0.20 -1.91
CA PHE A 173 7.24 -1.18 -2.88
C PHE A 173 6.13 -2.08 -3.42
N SER A 174 5.06 -2.29 -2.64
CA SER A 174 3.89 -3.04 -3.11
C SER A 174 3.17 -2.38 -4.30
N LEU A 175 3.32 -1.05 -4.49
CA LEU A 175 2.80 -0.32 -5.66
C LEU A 175 3.56 -0.68 -6.94
N PHE A 176 4.85 -1.03 -6.85
CA PHE A 176 5.59 -1.59 -7.99
C PHE A 176 5.15 -3.03 -8.26
N ALA A 177 4.90 -3.80 -7.20
CA ALA A 177 4.47 -5.18 -7.32
C ALA A 177 3.10 -5.32 -8.00
N VAL A 178 2.14 -4.43 -7.70
CA VAL A 178 0.84 -4.44 -8.41
C VAL A 178 0.98 -4.09 -9.89
N LEU A 179 1.82 -3.11 -10.24
CA LEU A 179 2.09 -2.75 -11.64
C LEU A 179 2.76 -3.90 -12.40
N MET A 180 3.66 -4.63 -11.74
CA MET A 180 4.28 -5.83 -12.30
C MET A 180 3.25 -6.94 -12.51
N LEU A 181 2.38 -7.18 -11.53
CA LEU A 181 1.31 -8.18 -11.61
C LEU A 181 0.33 -7.88 -12.75
N GLU A 182 -0.07 -6.61 -12.90
CA GLU A 182 -0.91 -6.17 -14.03
C GLU A 182 -0.21 -6.42 -15.36
N ARG A 183 1.10 -6.11 -15.44
CA ARG A 183 1.88 -6.32 -16.66
C ARG A 183 2.03 -7.80 -17.02
N GLU A 184 2.22 -8.68 -16.04
CA GLU A 184 2.24 -10.13 -16.25
C GLU A 184 0.89 -10.64 -16.78
N GLY A 185 -0.22 -10.13 -16.25
CA GLY A 185 -1.57 -10.44 -16.74
C GLY A 185 -1.80 -10.01 -18.19
N GLU A 186 -1.36 -8.79 -18.55
CA GLU A 186 -1.43 -8.31 -19.93
C GLU A 186 -0.57 -9.16 -20.87
N ALA A 187 0.63 -9.55 -20.44
CA ALA A 187 1.50 -10.40 -21.23
C ALA A 187 0.89 -11.79 -21.51
N GLN A 188 0.10 -12.33 -20.57
CA GLN A 188 -0.59 -13.60 -20.76
C GLN A 188 -1.75 -13.49 -21.77
N LEU A 189 -2.51 -12.39 -21.74
CA LEU A 189 -3.64 -12.17 -22.65
C LEU A 189 -3.19 -11.82 -24.08
N GLY A 190 -2.01 -11.21 -24.25
CA GLY A 190 -1.46 -10.90 -25.58
C GLY A 190 -2.34 -9.93 -26.37
N ALA A 191 -2.86 -10.37 -27.52
CA ALA A 191 -3.69 -9.54 -28.40
C ALA A 191 -5.11 -9.26 -27.84
N ASP A 192 -5.57 -10.08 -26.89
CA ASP A 192 -6.92 -9.99 -26.32
C ASP A 192 -7.01 -8.99 -25.14
N VAL A 193 -5.95 -8.22 -24.90
CA VAL A 193 -5.92 -7.23 -23.83
C VAL A 193 -6.92 -6.10 -24.13
N LEU A 194 -7.94 -5.99 -23.29
CA LEU A 194 -8.90 -4.89 -23.32
C LEU A 194 -8.54 -3.82 -22.29
N HIS A 195 -8.55 -2.56 -22.70
CA HIS A 195 -8.39 -1.39 -21.81
C HIS A 195 -9.68 -0.57 -21.79
N GLY A 196 -10.73 -1.12 -21.18
CA GLY A 196 -11.95 -0.36 -20.90
C GLY A 196 -11.67 0.88 -20.02
N ALA A 197 -12.58 1.86 -20.03
CA ALA A 197 -12.40 3.11 -19.30
C ALA A 197 -12.09 2.91 -17.80
N PHE A 198 -12.76 1.95 -17.17
CA PHE A 198 -12.55 1.60 -15.76
C PHE A 198 -11.17 1.00 -15.48
N ILE A 199 -10.67 0.11 -16.35
CA ILE A 199 -9.33 -0.48 -16.23
C ILE A 199 -8.27 0.60 -16.41
N THR A 200 -8.45 1.45 -17.42
CA THR A 200 -7.57 2.59 -17.67
C THR A 200 -7.54 3.54 -16.46
N PHE A 201 -8.69 3.81 -15.84
CA PHE A 201 -8.79 4.57 -14.60
C PHE A 201 -8.00 3.92 -13.45
N LEU A 202 -8.16 2.61 -13.23
CA LEU A 202 -7.41 1.90 -12.18
C LEU A 202 -5.89 1.91 -12.42
N ARG A 203 -5.45 1.80 -13.67
CA ARG A 203 -4.02 1.92 -14.01
C ARG A 203 -3.49 3.32 -13.69
N TYR A 204 -4.23 4.38 -14.05
CA TYR A 204 -3.88 5.74 -13.63
C TYR A 204 -3.89 5.91 -12.12
N LEU A 205 -4.83 5.28 -11.41
CA LEU A 205 -4.89 5.26 -9.96
C LEU A 205 -3.65 4.58 -9.35
N SER A 206 -3.15 3.48 -9.93
CA SER A 206 -1.91 2.82 -9.50
C SER A 206 -0.69 3.74 -9.63
N PHE A 207 -0.56 4.49 -10.74
CA PHE A 207 0.51 5.48 -10.89
C PHE A 207 0.34 6.69 -9.96
N GLY A 208 -0.89 7.18 -9.76
CA GLY A 208 -1.17 8.21 -8.75
C GLY A 208 -0.82 7.74 -7.34
N GLY A 209 -1.13 6.49 -7.01
CA GLY A 209 -0.72 5.82 -5.78
C GLY A 209 0.80 5.75 -5.65
N MET A 210 1.52 5.45 -6.73
CA MET A 210 2.99 5.45 -6.76
C MET A 210 3.59 6.83 -6.45
N PHE A 211 3.03 7.91 -7.00
CA PHE A 211 3.40 9.27 -6.61
C PHE A 211 3.18 9.51 -5.11
N ILE A 212 2.01 9.14 -4.59
CA ILE A 212 1.69 9.34 -3.16
C ILE A 212 2.62 8.51 -2.27
N GLY A 213 2.79 7.22 -2.56
CA GLY A 213 3.64 6.31 -1.78
C GLY A 213 5.08 6.79 -1.71
N LEU A 214 5.69 7.11 -2.85
CA LEU A 214 7.06 7.64 -2.87
C LEU A 214 7.18 9.01 -2.15
N SER A 215 6.11 9.79 -2.11
CA SER A 215 6.03 11.04 -1.35
C SER A 215 5.64 10.88 0.13
N VAL A 216 5.51 9.66 0.67
CA VAL A 216 5.26 9.48 2.12
C VAL A 216 6.49 9.87 2.94
N TYR A 217 7.70 9.60 2.45
CA TYR A 217 8.95 9.93 3.16
C TYR A 217 9.15 11.43 3.43
N GLN A 218 8.49 12.29 2.65
CA GLN A 218 8.56 13.74 2.78
C GLN A 218 7.41 14.32 3.64
N ILE A 219 6.54 13.49 4.23
CA ILE A 219 5.31 13.99 4.88
C ILE A 219 5.60 14.88 6.10
N GLU A 220 6.71 14.68 6.80
CA GLU A 220 7.10 15.55 7.93
C GLU A 220 7.26 17.01 7.50
N TYR A 221 7.74 17.26 6.28
CA TYR A 221 7.87 18.62 5.75
C TYR A 221 6.52 19.28 5.48
N ASP A 222 5.50 18.50 5.14
CA ASP A 222 4.15 19.03 4.94
C ASP A 222 3.55 19.53 6.26
N PHE A 223 3.96 18.93 7.38
CA PHE A 223 3.52 19.30 8.73
C PHE A 223 4.48 20.28 9.44
N GLY A 224 5.63 20.62 8.84
CA GLY A 224 6.62 21.51 9.44
C GLY A 224 7.34 20.92 10.65
N VAL A 225 7.47 19.59 10.68
CA VAL A 225 8.13 18.81 11.76
C VAL A 225 9.35 18.06 11.25
N GLU A 226 9.96 18.52 10.16
CA GLU A 226 11.07 17.86 9.50
C GLU A 226 12.32 17.69 10.37
N GLN A 227 12.87 16.47 10.37
CA GLN A 227 14.12 16.18 11.06
C GLN A 227 15.36 16.70 10.28
N PHE A 228 15.26 16.78 8.96
CA PHE A 228 16.38 17.10 8.07
C PHE A 228 16.26 18.50 7.48
N ARG A 229 17.37 19.01 6.94
CA ARG A 229 17.44 20.34 6.30
C ARG A 229 16.36 20.51 5.24
N LEU A 230 15.77 21.71 5.17
CA LEU A 230 14.72 22.06 4.20
C LEU A 230 15.09 21.79 2.73
N VAL A 231 16.39 21.85 2.40
CA VAL A 231 16.89 21.56 1.05
C VAL A 231 16.65 20.10 0.61
N LEU A 232 16.47 19.16 1.55
CA LEU A 232 16.23 17.76 1.22
C LEU A 232 14.82 17.53 0.65
N GLN A 233 13.83 18.34 1.05
CA GLN A 233 12.44 18.22 0.56
C GLN A 233 12.35 18.29 -0.98
N PRO A 234 12.84 19.34 -1.67
CA PRO A 234 12.77 19.40 -3.13
C PRO A 234 13.57 18.29 -3.82
N MET A 235 14.65 17.78 -3.20
CA MET A 235 15.42 16.65 -3.74
C MET A 235 14.61 15.35 -3.71
N MET A 236 13.91 15.09 -2.60
CA MET A 236 13.03 13.92 -2.48
C MET A 236 11.82 14.01 -3.41
N ILE A 237 11.21 15.19 -3.53
CA ILE A 237 10.13 15.43 -4.50
C ILE A 237 10.62 15.14 -5.92
N ALA A 238 11.80 15.63 -6.28
CA ALA A 238 12.37 15.37 -7.60
C ALA A 238 12.62 13.88 -7.85
N ALA A 239 13.15 13.15 -6.85
CA ALA A 239 13.38 11.71 -6.95
C ALA A 239 12.08 10.90 -7.08
N ALA A 240 11.10 11.17 -6.23
CA ALA A 240 9.78 10.53 -6.25
C ALA A 240 9.07 10.82 -7.58
N ALA A 241 9.05 12.07 -8.01
CA ALA A 241 8.43 12.49 -9.26
C ALA A 241 9.14 11.88 -10.46
N ALA A 242 10.47 11.84 -10.49
CA ALA A 242 11.21 11.22 -11.59
C ALA A 242 10.82 9.75 -11.76
N LEU A 243 10.82 8.96 -10.67
CA LEU A 243 10.46 7.54 -10.72
C LEU A 243 9.00 7.34 -11.16
N ALA A 244 8.04 8.01 -10.51
CA ALA A 244 6.62 7.82 -10.81
C ALA A 244 6.24 8.36 -12.19
N ALA A 245 6.76 9.53 -12.60
CA ALA A 245 6.50 10.11 -13.91
C ALA A 245 7.09 9.27 -15.04
N VAL A 246 8.32 8.76 -14.89
CA VAL A 246 8.95 7.91 -15.90
C VAL A 246 8.19 6.59 -16.02
N ALA A 247 7.84 5.96 -14.89
CA ALA A 247 7.04 4.73 -14.89
C ALA A 247 5.69 4.93 -15.59
N ALA A 248 4.96 6.00 -15.26
CA ALA A 248 3.69 6.33 -15.91
C ALA A 248 3.87 6.63 -17.42
N ARG A 249 4.91 7.37 -17.79
CA ARG A 249 5.17 7.76 -19.18
C ARG A 249 5.49 6.56 -20.08
N ILE A 250 6.29 5.61 -19.58
CA ILE A 250 6.71 4.42 -20.33
C ILE A 250 5.54 3.45 -20.50
N THR A 251 4.65 3.34 -19.51
CA THR A 251 3.59 2.33 -19.49
C THR A 251 2.26 2.80 -20.09
N MET A 252 1.92 4.08 -19.94
CA MET A 252 0.61 4.65 -20.32
C MET A 252 0.70 5.66 -21.47
N GLY A 253 1.91 6.02 -21.92
CA GLY A 253 2.10 6.88 -23.08
C GLY A 253 2.21 8.37 -22.75
N ARG A 254 2.09 9.21 -23.79
CA ARG A 254 2.32 10.68 -23.69
C ARG A 254 1.26 11.33 -22.82
N GLY A 255 1.66 12.24 -21.93
CA GLY A 255 0.75 12.94 -21.02
C GLY A 255 0.38 12.16 -19.75
N ALA A 256 0.66 10.85 -19.70
CA ALA A 256 0.27 10.02 -18.57
C ALA A 256 0.91 10.44 -17.23
N ALA A 257 2.15 10.91 -17.26
CA ALA A 257 2.82 11.44 -16.08
C ALA A 257 2.06 12.63 -15.47
N LEU A 258 1.55 13.54 -16.30
CA LEU A 258 0.78 14.70 -15.84
C LEU A 258 -0.57 14.27 -15.28
N ILE A 259 -1.25 13.34 -15.95
CA ILE A 259 -2.54 12.81 -15.49
C ILE A 259 -2.36 12.12 -14.13
N ALA A 260 -1.35 11.25 -13.99
CA ALA A 260 -1.05 10.57 -12.73
C ALA A 260 -0.69 11.55 -11.60
N ALA A 261 0.08 12.61 -11.90
CA ALA A 261 0.39 13.65 -10.92
C ALA A 261 -0.86 14.43 -10.49
N VAL A 262 -1.75 14.80 -11.42
CA VAL A 262 -3.03 15.44 -11.10
C VAL A 262 -3.92 14.52 -10.25
N PHE A 263 -3.97 13.23 -10.57
CA PHE A 263 -4.67 12.24 -9.75
C PHE A 263 -4.10 12.16 -8.34
N ALA A 264 -2.76 12.13 -8.20
CA ALA A 264 -2.10 12.10 -6.91
C ALA A 264 -2.43 13.36 -6.08
N ILE A 265 -2.39 14.54 -6.71
CA ILE A 265 -2.76 15.82 -6.07
C ILE A 265 -4.24 15.80 -5.65
N ALA A 266 -5.14 15.38 -6.54
CA ALA A 266 -6.57 15.32 -6.25
C ALA A 266 -6.89 14.34 -5.13
N LEU A 267 -6.28 13.14 -5.13
CA LEU A 267 -6.48 12.14 -4.09
C LEU A 267 -5.91 12.61 -2.74
N ARG A 268 -4.67 13.13 -2.73
CA ARG A 268 -4.06 13.68 -1.52
C ARG A 268 -4.85 14.87 -0.97
N GLY A 269 -5.25 15.79 -1.83
CA GLY A 269 -6.09 16.94 -1.46
C GLY A 269 -7.46 16.51 -0.93
N GLY A 270 -8.09 15.51 -1.55
CA GLY A 270 -9.35 14.93 -1.08
C GLY A 270 -9.23 14.31 0.31
N VAL A 271 -8.18 13.52 0.56
CA VAL A 271 -7.95 12.95 1.90
C VAL A 271 -7.63 14.03 2.92
N ALA A 272 -6.83 15.04 2.58
CA ALA A 272 -6.54 16.16 3.47
C ALA A 272 -7.81 16.94 3.86
N LEU A 273 -8.73 17.16 2.92
CA LEU A 273 -10.02 17.82 3.17
C LEU A 273 -10.98 16.96 4.02
N LEU A 274 -10.87 15.64 3.97
CA LEU A 274 -11.67 14.73 4.80
C LEU A 274 -11.10 14.61 6.22
N VAL A 275 -9.79 14.44 6.36
CA VAL A 275 -9.15 14.20 7.65
C VAL A 275 -9.00 15.51 8.44
N GLY A 276 -8.59 16.60 7.79
CA GLY A 276 -8.29 17.87 8.46
C GLY A 276 -9.44 18.43 9.32
N PRO A 277 -10.66 18.59 8.77
CA PRO A 277 -11.79 19.15 9.53
C PRO A 277 -12.49 18.15 10.46
N ILE A 278 -12.43 16.84 10.16
CA ILE A 278 -13.31 15.83 10.80
C ILE A 278 -12.56 15.00 11.86
N LEU A 279 -11.28 14.68 11.63
CA LEU A 279 -10.48 13.75 12.45
C LEU A 279 -9.20 14.36 13.03
N GLY A 280 -8.84 15.59 12.61
CA GLY A 280 -7.79 16.37 13.25
C GLY A 280 -8.20 16.82 14.68
N PRO A 281 -7.23 17.14 15.56
CA PRO A 281 -7.54 17.70 16.87
C PRO A 281 -8.36 18.98 16.73
N ARG A 282 -9.51 19.05 17.39
CA ARG A 282 -10.39 20.23 17.43
C ARG A 282 -9.77 21.45 18.13
N SER A 283 -8.48 21.43 18.47
CA SER A 283 -7.79 22.48 19.22
C SER A 283 -6.97 23.45 18.37
N THR A 284 -6.80 23.24 17.06
CA THR A 284 -6.16 24.23 16.18
C THR A 284 -7.16 24.79 15.19
N GLY A 285 -8.03 25.68 15.70
CA GLY A 285 -8.62 26.71 14.86
C GLY A 285 -7.52 27.65 14.38
N SER A 286 -6.83 27.30 13.29
CA SER A 286 -6.04 28.21 12.47
C SER A 286 -5.79 27.57 11.11
N PRO A 287 -6.23 28.20 10.00
CA PRO A 287 -5.75 27.84 8.67
C PRO A 287 -4.22 28.01 8.65
N CYS A 288 -3.48 27.03 8.13
CA CYS A 288 -2.03 27.10 7.94
C CYS A 288 -1.60 28.11 6.86
N ILE A 289 -2.16 29.32 6.87
CA ILE A 289 -1.74 30.47 6.09
C ILE A 289 -1.72 31.67 7.04
N SER A 290 -0.53 32.25 7.22
CA SER A 290 -0.18 33.49 7.95
C SER A 290 0.18 33.40 9.45
N ALA A 291 1.48 33.50 9.76
CA ALA A 291 2.14 34.64 10.42
C ALA A 291 3.44 34.21 11.13
N PRO A 292 4.54 35.01 11.06
CA PRO A 292 5.80 34.67 11.70
C PRO A 292 5.71 34.87 13.22
N ARG A 293 6.14 33.86 13.98
CA ARG A 293 6.31 33.99 15.44
C ARG A 293 7.37 35.04 15.74
N SER A 294 6.97 36.15 16.34
CA SER A 294 7.88 37.05 17.03
C SER A 294 8.55 36.29 18.18
N ARG A 295 9.88 36.32 18.21
CA ARG A 295 10.64 35.92 19.40
C ARG A 295 10.51 37.03 20.43
N SER A 296 10.01 36.71 21.62
CA SER A 296 10.22 37.52 22.82
C SER A 296 11.07 36.73 23.81
N SER A 297 12.03 37.46 24.39
CA SER A 297 13.08 37.13 25.38
C SER A 297 14.14 36.12 24.95
#